data_AF-A0A438GEM4-F1
#
_entry.id   AF-A0A438GEM4-F1
#
_cell.length_a   1.000
_cell.length_b   1.000
_cell.length_c   1.000
_cell.angle_alpha   90.00
_cell.angle_beta   90.00
_cell.angle_gamma   90.00
#
_symmetry.space_group_name_H-M   'P 1'
#
loop_
_entity.id
_entity.type
_entity.pdbx_description
1 polymer ?
#
loop_
_entity_poly.entity_id
_entity_poly.type
_entity_poly.pdbx_seq_one_letter_code
_entity_poly.pdbx_strand_id
1 'polypeptide(L)'
;MESICKLRVLNVLRYGDNLVAIPSFMLHTLHNLEKLNVRRCGSVKEVVHLEELVDEESHAMALDKLREVQLHDLPELTHLCKENFKRGPRFQNLETLEYGTVTI
;
A
#
# COMPACT_ATOMS: atom_id res chain seq x y z
N MET A 1 -7.19 -0.92 24.28
CA MET A 1 -6.54 -0.37 23.06
C MET A 1 -7.63 -0.23 21.99
N GLU A 2 -8.22 0.96 21.86
CA GLU A 2 -9.29 1.20 20.88
C GLU A 2 -8.72 1.26 19.45
N SER A 3 -8.64 0.08 18.84
CA SER A 3 -8.96 -0.26 17.46
C SER A 3 -8.48 0.65 16.32
N ILE A 4 -7.21 0.48 15.94
CA ILE A 4 -6.70 0.82 14.59
C ILE A 4 -7.44 0.08 13.46
N CYS A 5 -8.22 -0.96 13.79
CA CYS A 5 -9.09 -1.66 12.84
C CYS A 5 -10.18 -0.76 12.23
N LYS A 6 -10.42 0.46 12.74
CA LYS A 6 -11.36 1.41 12.13
C LYS A 6 -10.70 2.30 11.06
N LEU A 7 -9.40 2.16 10.81
CA LEU A 7 -8.67 3.01 9.89
C LEU A 7 -9.12 2.75 8.44
N ARG A 8 -9.76 3.75 7.84
CA ARG A 8 -10.24 3.73 6.45
C ARG A 8 -9.36 4.51 5.49
N VAL A 9 -8.57 5.46 6.00
CA VAL A 9 -7.69 6.31 5.19
C VAL A 9 -6.29 6.30 5.79
N LEU A 10 -5.28 6.00 4.98
CA LEU A 10 -3.88 6.00 5.36
C LEU A 10 -3.12 6.97 4.46
N ASN A 11 -2.49 7.96 5.07
CA ASN A 11 -1.60 8.90 4.39
C ASN A 11 -0.15 8.60 4.80
N VAL A 12 0.66 8.18 3.84
CA VAL A 12 2.10 7.95 3.99
C VAL A 12 2.83 9.10 3.32
N LEU A 13 3.36 10.02 4.12
CA LEU A 13 4.25 11.09 3.67
C LEU A 13 5.62 10.84 4.30
N ARG A 14 6.66 10.67 3.50
CA ARG A 14 8.03 10.56 4.00
C ARG A 14 8.97 11.44 3.20
N TYR A 15 10.05 11.88 3.86
CA TYR A 15 11.21 12.50 3.25
C TYR A 15 12.41 11.68 3.72
N GLY A 16 12.83 10.67 2.95
CA GLY A 16 13.94 9.78 3.32
C GLY A 16 13.93 8.40 2.68
N ASP A 17 14.99 7.63 2.91
CA ASP A 17 15.34 6.40 2.19
C ASP A 17 14.70 5.12 2.74
N ASN A 18 13.36 5.07 2.79
CA ASN A 18 12.67 3.81 3.05
C ASN A 18 12.20 3.17 1.74
N LEU A 19 12.54 1.89 1.55
CA LEU A 19 12.26 1.13 0.31
C LEU A 19 10.77 0.75 0.15
N VAL A 20 10.03 0.71 1.25
CA VAL A 20 8.65 0.19 1.33
C VAL A 20 7.75 1.20 2.05
N ALA A 21 6.54 1.45 1.53
CA ALA A 21 5.55 2.28 2.20
C ALA A 21 4.80 1.50 3.31
N ILE A 22 4.33 0.29 3.02
CA ILE A 22 3.55 -0.58 3.90
C ILE A 22 4.17 -1.99 3.99
N PRO A 23 4.83 -2.34 5.10
CA PRO A 23 5.20 -3.70 5.46
C PRO A 23 4.03 -4.68 5.56
N SER A 24 4.29 -5.95 5.22
CA SER A 24 3.33 -7.06 5.22
C SER A 24 2.62 -7.25 6.56
N PHE A 25 3.36 -7.12 7.66
CA PHE A 25 2.82 -7.30 9.00
C PHE A 25 1.78 -6.24 9.37
N MET A 26 1.68 -5.10 8.68
CA MET A 26 0.62 -4.12 8.97
C MET A 26 -0.70 -4.46 8.27
N LEU A 27 -0.69 -5.33 7.27
CA LEU A 27 -1.86 -5.63 6.44
C LEU A 27 -3.04 -6.17 7.25
N HIS A 28 -2.81 -7.04 8.24
CA HIS A 28 -3.88 -7.55 9.10
C HIS A 28 -4.61 -6.45 9.90
N THR A 29 -3.92 -5.34 10.21
CA THR A 29 -4.51 -4.19 10.91
C THR A 29 -5.23 -3.22 9.96
N LEU A 30 -4.90 -3.27 8.66
CA LEU A 30 -5.41 -2.38 7.62
C LEU A 30 -6.57 -3.00 6.82
N HIS A 31 -7.20 -4.07 7.30
CA HIS A 31 -8.28 -4.77 6.61
C HIS A 31 -9.54 -3.92 6.32
N ASN A 32 -9.67 -2.74 6.94
CA ASN A 32 -10.74 -1.77 6.68
C ASN A 32 -10.28 -0.55 5.88
N LEU A 33 -9.06 -0.57 5.35
CA LEU A 33 -8.51 0.53 4.57
C LEU A 33 -9.24 0.65 3.23
N GLU A 34 -9.77 1.83 2.96
CA GLU A 34 -10.50 2.18 1.73
C GLU A 34 -9.70 3.12 0.84
N LYS A 35 -8.86 3.98 1.44
CA LYS A 35 -8.03 4.94 0.72
C LYS A 35 -6.58 4.93 1.20
N LEU A 36 -5.66 4.82 0.25
CA LEU A 36 -4.22 4.93 0.48
C LEU A 36 -3.65 6.09 -0.31
N ASN A 37 -2.91 6.95 0.37
CA ASN A 37 -2.22 8.08 -0.25
C ASN A 37 -0.74 8.04 0.12
N VAL A 38 0.14 7.86 -0.86
CA VAL A 38 1.59 7.78 -0.66
C VAL A 38 2.25 8.94 -1.39
N ARG A 39 2.97 9.78 -0.64
CA ARG A 39 3.56 11.02 -1.17
C ARG A 39 5.02 11.18 -0.78
N ARG A 40 5.84 11.67 -1.71
CA ARG A 40 7.22 12.14 -1.52
C ARG A 40 8.23 11.09 -1.04
N CYS A 41 7.88 9.81 -1.16
CA CYS A 41 8.78 8.73 -0.78
C CYS A 41 9.79 8.43 -1.90
N GLY A 42 10.90 9.17 -1.91
CA GLY A 42 11.92 9.15 -2.97
C GLY A 42 12.49 7.78 -3.33
N SER A 43 12.63 6.89 -2.34
CA SER A 43 13.34 5.61 -2.51
C SER A 43 12.41 4.38 -2.50
N VAL A 44 11.08 4.61 -2.47
CA VAL A 44 10.09 3.52 -2.45
C VAL A 44 9.98 2.89 -3.83
N LYS A 45 10.30 1.59 -3.93
CA LYS A 45 10.13 0.79 -5.15
C LYS A 45 8.79 0.06 -5.19
N GLU A 46 8.25 -0.24 -4.01
CA GLU A 46 6.97 -0.91 -3.86
C GLU A 46 6.13 -0.31 -2.72
N VAL A 47 4.82 -0.14 -2.98
CA VAL A 47 3.90 0.43 -1.99
C VAL A 47 3.62 -0.57 -0.87
N VAL A 48 3.36 -1.82 -1.23
CA VAL A 48 3.09 -2.91 -0.29
C VAL A 48 4.15 -3.98 -0.44
N HIS A 49 4.91 -4.24 0.62
CA HIS A 49 5.84 -5.35 0.68
C HIS A 49 5.15 -6.57 1.27
N LEU A 50 5.26 -7.70 0.58
CA LEU A 50 4.69 -8.98 0.99
C LEU A 50 5.86 -9.90 1.32
N GLU A 51 5.90 -10.36 2.56
CA GLU A 51 6.89 -11.33 3.00
C GLU A 51 6.38 -12.74 2.70
N GLU A 52 7.28 -13.64 2.30
CA GLU A 52 6.95 -15.01 1.90
C GLU A 52 6.43 -15.89 3.06
N LEU A 53 6.56 -15.43 4.31
CA LEU A 53 6.29 -16.21 5.52
C LEU A 53 4.88 -16.02 6.10
N VAL A 54 4.11 -15.07 5.58
CA VAL A 54 2.77 -14.79 6.08
C VAL A 54 1.75 -15.37 5.10
N ASP A 55 0.75 -16.06 5.64
CA ASP A 55 -0.25 -16.83 4.91
C ASP A 55 -0.81 -16.03 3.70
N GLU A 56 -0.63 -16.58 2.49
CA GLU A 56 -1.02 -15.92 1.23
C GLU A 56 -2.51 -15.55 1.23
N GLU A 57 -3.35 -16.33 1.90
CA GLU A 57 -4.80 -16.08 1.99
C GLU A 57 -5.10 -14.89 2.92
N SER A 58 -4.32 -14.71 3.98
CA SER A 58 -4.41 -13.55 4.88
C SER A 58 -4.01 -12.25 4.17
N HIS A 59 -3.00 -12.32 3.29
CA HIS A 59 -2.59 -11.17 2.47
C HIS A 59 -3.58 -10.79 1.39
N ALA A 60 -4.20 -11.79 0.75
CA ALA A 60 -5.19 -11.57 -0.29
C ALA A 60 -6.39 -10.75 0.23
N MET A 61 -6.85 -11.04 1.46
CA MET A 61 -8.03 -10.37 2.05
C MET A 61 -7.74 -8.99 2.65
N ALA A 62 -6.48 -8.70 2.99
CA ALA A 62 -6.14 -7.54 3.81
C ALA A 62 -6.37 -6.18 3.12
N LEU A 63 -6.52 -6.16 1.79
CA LEU A 63 -6.75 -4.93 1.02
C LEU A 63 -8.01 -5.01 0.16
N ASP A 64 -8.90 -5.96 0.42
CA ASP A 64 -10.15 -6.12 -0.34
C ASP A 64 -11.06 -4.90 -0.21
N LYS A 65 -10.95 -4.09 0.84
CA LYS A 65 -11.76 -2.87 0.97
C LYS A 65 -11.13 -1.63 0.32
N LEU A 66 -9.89 -1.74 -0.18
CA LEU A 66 -9.18 -0.63 -0.76
C LEU A 66 -9.78 -0.25 -2.11
N ARG A 67 -10.29 0.97 -2.21
CA ARG A 67 -10.97 1.53 -3.39
C ARG A 67 -10.16 2.62 -4.07
N GLU A 68 -9.36 3.36 -3.31
CA GLU A 68 -8.62 4.50 -3.83
C GLU A 68 -7.13 4.42 -3.47
N VAL A 69 -6.28 4.59 -4.48
CA VAL A 69 -4.83 4.74 -4.31
C VAL A 69 -4.37 6.01 -5.01
N GLN A 70 -3.71 6.89 -4.25
CA GLN A 70 -3.12 8.13 -4.74
C GLN A 70 -1.61 8.11 -4.50
N LEU A 71 -0.83 8.30 -5.56
CA LEU A 71 0.61 8.20 -5.56
C LEU A 71 1.21 9.50 -6.08
N HIS A 72 2.02 10.16 -5.25
CA HIS A 72 2.62 11.44 -5.63
C HIS A 72 4.12 11.49 -5.33
N ASP A 73 4.90 12.01 -6.27
CA ASP A 73 6.35 12.22 -6.09
C ASP A 73 7.09 10.95 -5.64
N LEU A 74 6.88 9.84 -6.36
CA LEU A 74 7.49 8.53 -6.10
C LEU A 74 8.40 8.14 -7.28
N PRO A 75 9.60 8.75 -7.42
CA PRO A 75 10.42 8.62 -8.62
C PRO A 75 10.98 7.20 -8.85
N GLU A 76 11.18 6.42 -7.79
CA GLU A 76 11.71 5.05 -7.85
C GLU A 76 10.63 3.96 -7.85
N LEU A 77 9.34 4.33 -7.85
CA LEU A 77 8.25 3.36 -7.76
C LEU A 77 8.13 2.54 -9.05
N THR A 78 8.21 1.21 -8.93
CA THR A 78 8.10 0.30 -10.08
C THR A 78 6.82 -0.53 -10.06
N HIS A 79 6.36 -0.97 -8.88
CA HIS A 79 5.15 -1.79 -8.74
C HIS A 79 4.39 -1.44 -7.46
N LEU A 80 3.07 -1.67 -7.41
CA LEU A 80 2.29 -1.49 -6.17
C LEU A 80 2.61 -2.59 -5.14
N CYS A 81 2.87 -3.81 -5.62
CA CYS A 81 3.25 -4.97 -4.84
C CYS A 81 4.06 -5.94 -5.70
N LYS A 82 4.89 -6.78 -5.08
CA LYS A 82 5.72 -7.78 -5.77
C LYS A 82 4.88 -8.80 -6.56
N GLU A 83 5.10 -8.88 -7.88
CA GLU A 83 4.34 -9.72 -8.82
C GLU A 83 4.55 -11.24 -8.64
N ASN A 84 5.54 -11.65 -7.85
CA ASN A 84 5.92 -13.06 -7.69
C ASN A 84 4.89 -13.90 -6.93
N PHE A 85 3.87 -13.28 -6.33
CA PHE A 85 2.81 -13.99 -5.64
C PHE A 85 1.67 -14.31 -6.62
N LYS A 86 1.48 -15.61 -6.91
CA LYS A 86 0.32 -16.13 -7.67
C LYS A 86 -1.02 -15.67 -7.07
N ARG A 87 -1.02 -15.33 -5.77
CA ARG A 87 -2.11 -14.75 -4.98
C ARG A 87 -1.65 -13.55 -4.16
N GLY A 88 -0.96 -12.59 -4.77
CA GLY A 88 -0.66 -11.31 -4.11
C GLY A 88 -1.95 -10.60 -3.62
N PRO A 89 -1.86 -9.53 -2.81
CA PRO A 89 -2.98 -8.70 -2.43
C PRO A 89 -3.63 -8.24 -3.72
N ARG A 90 -4.81 -8.78 -3.99
CA ARG A 90 -5.54 -8.37 -5.16
C ARG A 90 -6.21 -7.07 -4.77
N PHE A 91 -5.89 -6.00 -5.48
CA PHE A 91 -6.63 -4.75 -5.42
C PHE A 91 -8.00 -4.92 -6.12
N GLN A 92 -8.79 -5.91 -5.69
CA GLN A 92 -9.98 -6.43 -6.39
C GLN A 92 -11.07 -5.39 -6.54
N ASN A 93 -11.17 -4.52 -5.53
CA ASN A 93 -12.18 -3.48 -5.43
C ASN A 93 -11.59 -2.08 -5.63
N LEU A 94 -10.39 -1.99 -6.23
CA LEU A 94 -9.77 -0.71 -6.53
C LEU A 94 -10.53 -0.03 -7.67
N GLU A 95 -11.17 1.09 -7.33
CA GLU A 95 -11.97 1.90 -8.23
C GLU A 95 -11.13 3.00 -8.88
N THR A 96 -10.17 3.57 -8.12
CA THR A 96 -9.35 4.71 -8.56
C THR A 96 -7.87 4.49 -8.25
N LEU A 97 -7.03 4.69 -9.27
CA LEU A 97 -5.57 4.74 -9.16
C LEU A 97 -5.06 6.03 -9.82
N GLU A 98 -4.57 6.95 -9.01
CA GLU A 98 -4.09 8.25 -9.45
C GLU A 98 -2.58 8.40 -9.22
N TYR A 99 -1.90 8.95 -10.23
CA TYR A 99 -0.50 9.33 -10.16
C TYR A 99 -0.40 10.85 -10.33
N GLY A 100 0.44 11.50 -9.52
CA GLY A 100 0.76 12.91 -9.70
C GLY A 100 2.22 13.22 -9.45
N THR A 101 2.70 14.26 -10.11
CA THR A 101 4.01 14.86 -9.83
C THR A 101 3.77 16.31 -9.40
N VAL A 102 4.47 16.76 -8.37
CA VAL A 102 4.54 18.19 -8.05
C VAL A 102 5.40 18.82 -9.14
N THR A 103 4.73 19.48 -10.08
CA THR A 103 5.41 20.37 -11.03
C THR A 103 5.82 21.62 -10.25
N ILE A 104 7.13 21.86 -10.16
CA ILE A 104 7.71 23.08 -9.55
C ILE A 104 7.54 24.23 -10.54
#